data_AF-A0A099TE12-F1
#
_entry.id   AF-A0A099TE12-F1
#
_cell.length_a   1.000
_cell.length_b   1.000
_cell.length_c   1.000
_cell.angle_alpha   90.00
_cell.angle_beta   90.00
_cell.angle_gamma   90.00
#
_symmetry.space_group_name_H-M   'P 1'
#
loop_
_entity.id
_entity.type
_entity.pdbx_description
1 polymer ?
#
loop_
_entity_poly.entity_id
_entity_poly.type
_entity_poly.pdbx_seq_one_letter_code
_entity_poly.pdbx_strand_id
1 'polypeptide(L)'
;MLLNIRVMMLMLAALTVVFVSLFFYFRAGRVEAAKAAWTAKQPPLPEHTYVQNDLGDYIPGLVKRLAIWVYCVPLAATSVLAFVLNMPEGD
;
A
#
# COMPACT_ATOMS: atom_id res chain seq x y z
N MET A 1 -4.05 12.53 30.30
CA MET A 1 -3.34 11.37 29.72
C MET A 1 -4.18 10.59 28.69
N LEU A 2 -5.47 10.34 28.92
CA LEU A 2 -6.35 9.55 28.02
C LEU A 2 -6.66 10.19 26.64
N LEU A 3 -6.59 11.52 26.50
CA LEU A 3 -6.92 12.21 25.24
C LEU A 3 -5.92 11.88 24.11
N ASN A 4 -4.63 11.74 24.46
CA ASN A 4 -3.54 11.55 23.50
C ASN A 4 -3.57 10.15 22.86
N ILE A 5 -4.06 9.15 23.60
CA ILE A 5 -4.15 7.76 23.14
C ILE A 5 -5.17 7.62 22.00
N ARG A 6 -6.27 8.38 22.05
CA ARG A 6 -7.32 8.34 21.02
C ARG A 6 -6.81 8.84 19.67
N VAL A 7 -6.02 9.91 19.67
CA VAL A 7 -5.44 10.47 18.44
C VAL A 7 -4.38 9.53 17.86
N MET A 8 -3.51 8.96 18.70
CA MET A 8 -2.55 7.94 18.26
C MET A 8 -3.23 6.71 17.65
N MET A 9 -4.31 6.22 18.27
CA MET A 9 -5.10 5.10 17.75
C MET A 9 -5.73 5.43 16.39
N LEU A 10 -6.30 6.62 16.24
CA LEU A 10 -6.89 7.07 14.96
C LEU A 10 -5.84 7.17 13.86
N MET A 11 -4.66 7.70 14.17
CA MET A 11 -3.56 7.78 13.20
C MET A 11 -3.05 6.40 12.79
N LEU A 12 -2.89 5.49 13.75
CA LEU A 12 -2.51 4.10 13.47
C LEU A 12 -3.58 3.37 12.65
N ALA A 13 -4.86 3.59 12.96
CA ALA A 13 -5.98 3.02 12.22
C ALA A 13 -6.00 3.53 10.78
N ALA A 14 -5.85 4.84 10.57
CA ALA A 14 -5.77 5.42 9.23
C ALA A 14 -4.60 4.82 8.43
N LEU A 15 -3.44 4.65 9.06
CA LEU A 15 -2.27 4.05 8.42
C LEU A 15 -2.51 2.60 8.01
N THR A 16 -3.17 1.85 8.89
CA THR A 16 -3.53 0.46 8.63
C THR A 16 -4.53 0.35 7.49
N VAL A 17 -5.54 1.23 7.44
CA VAL A 17 -6.53 1.27 6.35
C VAL A 17 -5.83 1.54 5.02
N VAL A 18 -4.93 2.53 4.96
CA VAL A 18 -4.17 2.84 3.74
C VAL A 18 -3.30 1.66 3.29
N PHE A 19 -2.59 1.00 4.23
CA PHE A 19 -1.81 -0.20 3.94
C PHE A 19 -2.69 -1.28 3.30
N VAL A 20 -3.82 -1.59 3.94
CA VAL A 20 -4.73 -2.66 3.50
C VAL A 20 -5.35 -2.33 2.15
N SER A 21 -5.82 -1.11 1.94
CA SER A 21 -6.41 -0.66 0.67
C SER A 21 -5.41 -0.77 -0.49
N LEU A 22 -4.17 -0.31 -0.29
CA LEU A 22 -3.12 -0.43 -1.32
C LEU A 22 -2.75 -1.89 -1.59
N PHE A 23 -2.64 -2.70 -0.53
CA PHE A 23 -2.32 -4.11 -0.67
C PHE A 23 -3.37 -4.83 -1.51
N PHE A 24 -4.65 -4.61 -1.22
CA PHE A 24 -5.75 -5.19 -1.97
C PHE A 24 -5.81 -4.67 -3.41
N TYR A 25 -5.61 -3.37 -3.63
CA TYR A 25 -5.62 -2.78 -4.97
C TYR A 25 -4.55 -3.41 -5.88
N PHE A 26 -3.30 -3.48 -5.41
CA PHE A 26 -2.21 -4.06 -6.20
C PHE A 26 -2.33 -5.58 -6.36
N ARG A 27 -2.80 -6.28 -5.33
CA ARG A 27 -3.01 -7.74 -5.41
C ARG A 27 -4.09 -8.07 -6.44
N ALA A 28 -5.24 -7.38 -6.39
CA ALA A 28 -6.33 -7.63 -7.33
C ALA A 28 -5.92 -7.29 -8.77
N GLY A 29 -5.31 -6.11 -8.98
CA GLY A 29 -4.87 -5.68 -10.31
C GLY A 29 -3.82 -6.60 -10.94
N ARG A 30 -2.95 -7.24 -10.15
CA ARG A 30 -1.93 -8.15 -10.69
C ARG A 30 -2.44 -9.53 -11.00
N VAL A 31 -3.44 -10.03 -10.26
CA VAL A 31 -4.13 -11.27 -10.64
C VAL A 31 -4.82 -11.08 -12.00
N GLU A 32 -5.54 -9.97 -12.18
CA GLU A 32 -6.18 -9.61 -13.45
C GLU A 32 -5.14 -9.48 -14.58
N ALA A 33 -4.04 -8.75 -14.34
CA ALA A 33 -2.98 -8.58 -15.33
C ALA A 33 -2.28 -9.89 -15.70
N ALA A 34 -2.05 -10.78 -14.74
CA ALA A 34 -1.43 -12.09 -14.98
C ALA A 34 -2.35 -13.00 -15.80
N LYS A 35 -3.66 -12.97 -15.53
CA LYS A 35 -4.66 -13.67 -16.36
C LYS A 35 -4.69 -13.13 -17.78
N ALA A 36 -4.75 -11.80 -17.95
CA ALA A 36 -4.72 -11.17 -19.27
C ALA A 36 -3.45 -11.52 -20.06
N ALA A 37 -2.30 -11.54 -19.38
CA ALA A 37 -1.02 -11.95 -19.98
C ALA A 37 -1.01 -13.42 -20.40
N TRP A 38 -1.60 -14.31 -19.59
CA TRP A 38 -1.76 -15.72 -19.93
C TRP A 38 -2.66 -15.91 -21.15
N THR A 39 -3.82 -15.24 -21.20
CA THR A 39 -4.73 -15.27 -22.36
C THR A 39 -4.05 -14.76 -23.63
N ALA A 40 -3.21 -13.73 -23.54
CA ALA A 40 -2.53 -13.14 -24.69
C ALA A 40 -1.36 -14.00 -25.21
N LYS A 41 -0.60 -14.65 -24.33
CA LYS A 41 0.61 -15.41 -24.72
C LYS A 41 0.38 -16.92 -24.86
N GLN A 42 -0.71 -17.45 -24.30
CA GLN A 42 -1.03 -18.88 -24.21
C GLN A 42 0.21 -19.76 -23.93
N PRO A 43 0.94 -19.50 -22.84
CA PRO A 43 2.09 -20.32 -22.49
C PRO A 43 1.64 -21.77 -22.19
N PRO A 44 2.54 -22.76 -22.33
CA PRO A 44 2.22 -24.17 -22.10
C PRO A 44 1.89 -24.52 -20.64
N LEU A 45 2.05 -23.56 -19.71
CA LEU A 45 1.66 -23.72 -18.32
C LEU A 45 0.14 -23.51 -18.14
N PRO A 46 -0.51 -24.28 -17.24
CA PRO A 46 -1.87 -24.00 -16.82
C PRO A 46 -2.01 -22.57 -16.25
N GLU A 47 -3.16 -21.92 -16.50
CA GLU A 47 -3.45 -20.55 -16.04
C GLU A 47 -3.16 -20.38 -14.54
N HIS A 48 -3.65 -21.31 -13.71
CA HIS A 48 -3.51 -21.23 -12.26
C HIS A 48 -2.04 -21.29 -11.80
N THR A 49 -1.19 -22.04 -12.52
CA THR A 49 0.24 -22.16 -12.21
C THR A 49 0.98 -20.91 -12.66
N TYR A 50 0.64 -20.37 -13.84
CA TYR A 50 1.23 -19.14 -14.37
C TYR A 50 0.93 -17.94 -13.46
N VAL A 51 -0.33 -17.78 -13.06
CA VAL A 51 -0.76 -16.70 -12.16
C VAL A 51 -0.10 -16.83 -10.78
N GLN A 52 0.00 -18.05 -10.23
CA GLN A 52 0.69 -18.26 -8.94
C GLN A 52 2.17 -17.92 -9.02
N ASN A 53 2.85 -18.29 -10.11
CA ASN A 53 4.27 -18.00 -10.27
C ASN A 53 4.53 -16.49 -10.42
N ASP A 54 3.72 -15.80 -11.23
CA ASP A 54 3.80 -14.33 -11.39
C ASP A 54 3.52 -13.59 -10.08
N LEU A 55 2.54 -14.06 -9.29
CA LEU A 55 2.28 -13.54 -7.96
C LEU A 55 3.43 -13.84 -6.99
N GLY A 56 4.00 -15.04 -7.03
CA GLY A 56 5.10 -15.45 -6.14
C GLY A 56 6.32 -14.54 -6.25
N ASP A 57 6.67 -14.13 -7.47
CA ASP A 57 7.77 -13.19 -7.71
C ASP A 57 7.38 -11.73 -7.40
N TYR A 58 6.11 -11.36 -7.59
CA TYR A 58 5.65 -9.99 -7.41
C TYR A 58 5.32 -9.59 -5.96
N ILE A 59 4.70 -10.49 -5.19
CA ILE A 59 4.30 -10.27 -3.79
C ILE A 59 5.46 -9.77 -2.92
N PRO A 60 6.67 -10.36 -2.90
CA PRO A 60 7.75 -9.91 -2.02
C PRO A 60 8.21 -8.48 -2.33
N GLY A 61 8.29 -8.12 -3.62
CA GLY A 61 8.60 -6.75 -4.06
C GLY A 61 7.49 -5.77 -3.70
N LEU A 62 6.23 -6.18 -3.84
CA LEU A 62 5.07 -5.38 -3.46
C LEU A 62 5.07 -5.11 -1.95
N VAL A 63 5.26 -6.12 -1.11
CA VAL A 63 5.30 -5.95 0.36
C VAL A 63 6.40 -4.99 0.77
N LYS A 64 7.59 -5.10 0.17
CA LYS A 64 8.70 -4.17 0.45
C LYS A 64 8.37 -2.73 0.04
N ARG A 65 7.76 -2.55 -1.14
CA ARG A 65 7.35 -1.23 -1.63
C ARG A 65 6.19 -0.64 -0.82
N LEU A 66 5.24 -1.48 -0.40
CA LEU A 66 4.15 -1.07 0.48
C LEU A 66 4.67 -0.68 1.86
N ALA A 67 5.61 -1.44 2.43
CA ALA A 67 6.24 -1.08 3.69
C ALA A 67 6.90 0.30 3.58
N ILE A 68 7.68 0.55 2.53
CA ILE A 68 8.28 1.87 2.29
C ILE A 68 7.20 2.97 2.22
N TRP A 69 6.15 2.78 1.42
CA TRP A 69 5.07 3.76 1.32
C TRP A 69 4.36 3.98 2.65
N VAL A 70 4.08 2.92 3.40
CA VAL A 70 3.36 2.99 4.66
C VAL A 70 4.18 3.58 5.80
N TYR A 71 5.51 3.55 5.73
CA TYR A 71 6.37 4.27 6.68
C TYR A 71 6.75 5.68 6.20
N CYS A 72 6.93 5.91 4.90
CA CYS A 72 7.25 7.23 4.35
C CYS A 72 6.04 8.18 4.34
N VAL A 73 4.84 7.70 4.02
CA VAL A 73 3.61 8.53 4.04
C VAL A 73 3.31 9.12 5.41
N PRO A 74 3.35 8.40 6.55
CA PRO A 74 3.10 9.01 7.85
C PRO A 74 4.19 10.00 8.24
N LEU A 75 5.46 9.74 7.89
CA LEU A 75 6.53 10.72 8.11
C LEU A 75 6.28 11.99 7.31
N ALA A 76 5.94 11.86 6.03
CA ALA A 76 5.60 12.98 5.17
C ALA A 76 4.34 13.70 5.67
N ALA A 77 3.28 12.98 6.03
CA ALA A 77 2.03 13.54 6.54
C ALA A 77 2.25 14.27 7.88
N THR A 78 3.03 13.70 8.80
CA THR A 78 3.37 14.36 10.07
C THR A 78 4.21 15.61 9.82
N SER A 79 5.14 15.57 8.86
CA SER A 79 5.95 16.73 8.48
C SER A 79 5.10 17.83 7.84
N VAL A 80 4.17 17.47 6.95
CA VAL A 80 3.22 18.40 6.32
C VAL A 80 2.27 18.98 7.37
N LEU A 81 1.73 18.16 8.26
CA LEU A 81 0.83 18.61 9.32
C LEU A 81 1.56 19.58 10.27
N ALA A 82 2.79 19.25 10.68
CA ALA A 82 3.62 20.13 11.49
C ALA A 82 3.94 21.43 10.75
N PHE A 83 4.23 21.37 9.44
CA PHE A 83 4.47 22.56 8.64
C PHE A 83 3.22 23.44 8.52
N VAL A 84 2.04 22.86 8.28
CA VAL A 84 0.77 23.59 8.18
C VAL A 84 0.36 24.20 9.51
N LEU A 85 0.54 23.47 10.62
CA LEU A 85 0.20 23.95 11.96
C LEU A 85 1.22 24.96 12.52
N ASN A 86 2.48 24.84 12.12
CA ASN A 86 3.56 25.76 12.48
C ASN A 86 3.74 26.86 11.43
N MET A 87 2.91 26.91 10.38
CA MET A 87 2.87 28.05 9.48
C MET A 87 2.29 29.19 10.33
N PRO A 88 3.09 30.22 10.69
CA PRO A 88 2.56 31.34 11.43
C PRO A 88 1.45 31.95 10.56
N GLU A 89 0.27 32.16 11.15
CA GLU A 89 -0.71 33.07 10.57
C GLU A 89 0.06 34.34 10.23
N GLY A 90 0.14 34.63 8.93
CA GLY A 90 0.91 35.74 8.42
C GLY A 90 0.28 37.03 8.92
N ASP A 91 0.98 37.67 9.84
CA ASP A 91 0.90 39.12 10.09
C ASP A 91 1.74 39.85 9.03
#